data_AF-A0A2N4XT55-F1
#
_entry.id   AF-A0A2N4XT55-F1
#
_cell.length_a   1.000
_cell.length_b   1.000
_cell.length_c   1.000
_cell.angle_alpha   90.00
_cell.angle_beta   90.00
_cell.angle_gamma   90.00
#
_symmetry.space_group_name_H-M   'P 1'
#
loop_
_entity.id
_entity.type
_entity.pdbx_description
1 polymer ?
#
loop_
_entity_poly.entity_id
_entity_poly.type
_entity_poly.pdbx_seq_one_letter_code
_entity_poly.pdbx_strand_id
1 'polypeptide(L)'
;MIAHRALRGILPTLLKTALLLNLSFSGAQASAAPEKQTWLGLPVEFAAQSYAFKKGPAIELDKLKVMTATPIEISRAWMMPDWADWITEFKTRKVRVVAGEIVAKPSSLARLGVVDGPSTRFVTRIEFSSLKLMFGDTPLSLPAGEMQFGDDGAMSRIRVQLEGGISLDLSPREGGRLGVLVQTGNFKPQLLSAFRFDSVVAQGEMADDYVLLDRIGANGDGGSLSGVLRLVSAGKFLLEGELKMESVRARDVIDRLYPRAVVDGILSGNFKISSSADTLAELGKSVVVEGSYVLKSGSIDRFGLLEGMRRSGTGVVGGGLLRFEQISGKFGGRTGAPAQANFQGLSSGALRGSSNFVIDPDGRLKGSVSGTLALPGGEVISRNFELSGKASAPSLIAR
;
A
#
# COMPACT_ATOMS: atom_id res chain seq x y z
N MET A 1 48.59 -3.37 66.47
CA MET A 1 48.70 -4.84 66.50
C MET A 1 48.55 -5.33 65.07
N ILE A 2 49.65 -5.59 64.33
CA ILE A 2 50.49 -6.81 64.41
C ILE A 2 49.58 -8.04 64.12
N ALA A 3 49.70 -8.82 63.04
CA ALA A 3 50.77 -9.08 62.09
C ALA A 3 50.19 -9.71 60.79
N HIS A 4 50.76 -9.41 59.61
CA HIS A 4 51.58 -10.30 58.75
C HIS A 4 50.81 -11.19 57.77
N ARG A 5 50.94 -10.95 56.45
CA ARG A 5 51.95 -11.52 55.52
C ARG A 5 51.86 -13.07 55.51
N ALA A 6 51.72 -13.79 54.40
CA ALA A 6 52.01 -13.59 52.98
C ALA A 6 51.14 -14.60 52.19
N LEU A 7 50.78 -14.42 50.92
CA LEU A 7 51.68 -14.60 49.79
C LEU A 7 51.25 -13.76 48.57
N ARG A 8 52.26 -13.09 48.01
CA ARG A 8 52.30 -12.48 46.68
C ARG A 8 52.39 -13.58 45.63
N GLY A 9 51.74 -13.41 44.49
CA GLY A 9 52.06 -14.21 43.31
C GLY A 9 51.16 -14.00 42.11
N ILE A 10 51.49 -13.00 41.28
CA ILE A 10 51.35 -13.04 39.81
C ILE A 10 49.92 -12.83 39.25
N LEU A 11 49.50 -11.56 39.19
CA LEU A 11 48.96 -10.99 37.95
C LEU A 11 50.18 -10.37 37.26
N PRO A 12 50.62 -10.80 36.05
CA PRO A 12 49.86 -10.54 34.82
C PRO A 12 50.10 -11.58 33.70
N THR A 13 49.15 -12.48 33.43
CA THR A 13 49.24 -13.41 32.28
C THR A 13 47.92 -13.66 31.56
N LEU A 14 46.95 -12.73 31.65
CA LEU A 14 45.66 -12.81 30.95
C LEU A 14 45.44 -11.70 29.90
N LEU A 15 46.49 -10.92 29.59
CA LEU A 15 46.46 -9.87 28.56
C LEU A 15 47.47 -10.12 27.41
N LYS A 16 47.88 -11.39 27.19
CA LYS A 16 48.83 -11.80 26.13
C LYS A 16 48.33 -12.93 25.22
N THR A 17 47.02 -13.21 25.23
CA THR A 17 46.36 -14.15 24.30
C THR A 17 45.34 -13.46 23.40
N ALA A 18 45.54 -12.16 23.14
CA ALA A 18 44.76 -11.35 22.19
C ALA A 18 45.55 -11.05 20.89
N LEU A 19 46.68 -11.72 20.67
CA LEU A 19 47.49 -11.57 19.47
C LEU A 19 48.01 -12.98 19.12
N LEU A 20 47.75 -13.45 17.90
CA LEU A 20 47.95 -14.82 17.39
C LEU A 20 46.70 -15.71 17.48
N LEU A 21 45.70 -15.39 16.64
CA LEU A 21 44.92 -16.36 15.85
C LEU A 21 44.17 -15.56 14.77
N ASN A 22 44.94 -14.82 13.95
CA ASN A 22 44.53 -14.48 12.59
C ASN A 22 44.63 -15.79 11.77
N LEU A 23 43.79 -16.78 12.11
CA LEU A 23 43.51 -17.87 11.19
C LEU A 23 42.54 -17.28 10.17
N SER A 24 43.12 -16.78 9.08
CA SER A 24 42.44 -16.78 7.80
C SER A 24 42.06 -18.24 7.53
N PHE A 25 40.85 -18.64 7.94
CA PHE A 25 40.21 -19.83 7.39
C PHE A 25 39.92 -19.49 5.93
N SER A 26 40.90 -19.71 5.07
CA SER A 26 40.70 -19.94 3.65
C SER A 26 39.68 -21.07 3.55
N GLY A 27 38.46 -20.71 3.15
CA GLY A 27 37.31 -21.59 3.14
C GLY A 27 37.65 -22.89 2.42
N ALA A 28 37.58 -24.01 3.14
CA ALA A 28 37.51 -25.30 2.52
C ALA A 28 36.19 -25.35 1.74
N GLN A 29 36.26 -25.05 0.44
CA GLN A 29 35.18 -25.33 -0.50
C GLN A 29 35.12 -26.85 -0.66
N ALA A 30 34.39 -27.52 0.21
CA ALA A 30 33.96 -28.87 -0.06
C ALA A 30 32.90 -28.78 -1.16
N SER A 31 33.30 -29.01 -2.42
CA SER A 31 32.38 -29.31 -3.51
C SER A 31 31.80 -30.70 -3.23
N ALA A 32 30.84 -30.76 -2.31
CA ALA A 32 30.05 -31.96 -2.09
C ALA A 32 29.10 -32.11 -3.27
N ALA A 33 29.02 -33.32 -3.83
CA ALA A 33 27.97 -33.70 -4.78
C ALA A 33 26.60 -33.30 -4.22
N PRO A 34 25.59 -32.95 -5.07
CA PRO A 34 24.29 -32.49 -4.60
C PRO A 34 23.63 -33.57 -3.73
N GLU A 35 23.80 -33.44 -2.43
CA GLU A 35 23.15 -34.30 -1.45
C GLU A 35 21.68 -33.86 -1.41
N LYS A 36 20.76 -34.76 -1.80
CA LYS A 36 19.33 -34.49 -1.73
C LYS A 36 18.91 -34.43 -0.27
N GLN A 37 18.91 -33.22 0.29
CA GLN A 37 18.42 -32.97 1.64
C GLN A 37 16.95 -32.54 1.58
N THR A 38 16.15 -32.99 2.56
CA THR A 38 14.75 -32.61 2.70
C THR A 38 14.61 -31.63 3.86
N TRP A 39 14.20 -30.40 3.57
CA TRP A 39 13.92 -29.37 4.56
C TRP A 39 12.47 -28.91 4.42
N LEU A 40 11.78 -28.70 5.54
CA LEU A 40 10.37 -28.30 5.53
C LEU A 40 9.47 -29.31 4.77
N GLY A 41 9.86 -30.59 4.75
CA GLY A 41 9.19 -31.63 3.97
C GLY A 41 9.42 -31.52 2.44
N LEU A 42 10.26 -30.59 1.98
CA LEU A 42 10.52 -30.34 0.57
C LEU A 42 11.97 -30.67 0.19
N PRO A 43 12.22 -31.19 -1.03
CA PRO A 43 13.58 -31.38 -1.53
C PRO A 43 14.29 -30.03 -1.70
N VAL A 44 15.57 -30.00 -1.33
CA VAL A 44 16.41 -28.82 -1.42
C VAL A 44 17.68 -29.15 -2.21
N GLU A 45 18.04 -28.24 -3.10
CA GLU A 45 19.27 -28.29 -3.91
C GLU A 45 20.11 -27.03 -3.66
N PHE A 46 21.43 -27.14 -3.65
CA PHE A 46 22.34 -26.00 -3.54
C PHE A 46 23.58 -26.24 -4.39
N ALA A 47 24.19 -25.17 -4.88
CA ALA A 47 25.36 -25.27 -5.76
C ALA A 47 26.65 -25.54 -4.98
N ALA A 48 26.79 -24.97 -3.79
CA ALA A 48 27.95 -25.15 -2.92
C ALA A 48 27.56 -25.02 -1.45
N GLN A 49 28.31 -25.71 -0.59
CA GLN A 49 28.22 -25.62 0.85
C GLN A 49 29.60 -25.25 1.42
N SER A 50 29.62 -24.30 2.35
CA SER A 50 30.83 -23.96 3.10
C SER A 50 30.51 -23.67 4.56
N TYR A 51 31.53 -23.66 5.40
CA TYR A 51 31.40 -23.30 6.81
C TYR A 51 31.86 -21.86 7.01
N ALA A 52 31.03 -21.06 7.67
CA ALA A 52 31.29 -19.66 7.93
C ALA A 52 31.09 -19.34 9.42
N PHE A 53 31.64 -18.22 9.87
CA PHE A 53 31.42 -17.71 11.22
C PHE A 53 30.79 -16.31 11.15
N LYS A 54 29.48 -16.22 11.42
CA LYS A 54 28.70 -14.97 11.33
C LYS A 54 27.95 -14.74 12.63
N LYS A 55 28.62 -14.14 13.63
CA LYS A 55 28.13 -14.08 15.03
C LYS A 55 27.86 -15.48 15.64
N GLY A 56 28.62 -16.49 15.19
CA GLY A 56 28.49 -17.90 15.57
C GLY A 56 28.77 -18.83 14.38
N PRO A 57 28.95 -20.15 14.60
CA PRO A 57 29.10 -21.13 13.53
C PRO A 57 27.85 -21.16 12.65
N ALA A 58 28.07 -21.10 11.33
CA ALA A 58 27.04 -21.11 10.32
C ALA A 58 27.43 -22.03 9.16
N ILE A 59 26.43 -22.62 8.51
CA ILE A 59 26.60 -23.28 7.22
C ILE A 59 26.13 -22.29 6.16
N GLU A 60 27.03 -21.92 5.26
CA GLU A 60 26.72 -21.08 4.11
C GLU A 60 26.40 -21.95 2.90
N LEU A 61 25.24 -21.69 2.30
CA LEU A 61 24.76 -22.33 1.09
C LEU A 61 24.61 -21.30 -0.02
N ASP A 62 25.18 -21.60 -1.18
CA ASP A 62 25.10 -20.74 -2.36
C ASP A 62 24.09 -21.30 -3.38
N LYS A 63 23.26 -20.41 -3.95
CA LYS A 63 22.21 -20.73 -4.94
C LYS A 63 21.29 -21.87 -4.50
N LEU A 64 20.69 -21.68 -3.33
CA LEU A 64 19.77 -22.63 -2.72
C LEU A 64 18.44 -22.61 -3.49
N LYS A 65 17.92 -23.79 -3.82
CA LYS A 65 16.61 -23.99 -4.45
C LYS A 65 15.76 -24.90 -3.59
N VAL A 66 14.59 -24.42 -3.19
CA VAL A 66 13.57 -25.25 -2.51
C VAL A 66 12.58 -25.70 -3.56
N MET A 67 12.50 -27.01 -3.78
CA MET A 67 11.73 -27.60 -4.86
C MET A 67 10.26 -27.68 -4.47
N THR A 68 9.46 -26.78 -5.03
CA THR A 68 7.98 -26.87 -5.03
C THR A 68 7.49 -27.14 -6.47
N ALA A 69 6.20 -26.95 -6.77
CA ALA A 69 5.73 -26.94 -8.16
C ALA A 69 6.48 -25.89 -9.01
N THR A 70 6.83 -24.77 -8.40
CA THR A 70 7.72 -23.74 -8.94
C THR A 70 8.84 -23.48 -7.93
N PRO A 71 10.13 -23.65 -8.30
CA PRO A 71 11.22 -23.55 -7.33
C PRO A 71 11.27 -22.17 -6.65
N ILE A 72 11.52 -22.18 -5.35
CA ILE A 72 11.90 -20.97 -4.61
C ILE A 72 13.42 -20.86 -4.71
N GLU A 73 13.90 -19.76 -5.27
CA GLU A 73 15.33 -19.53 -5.44
C GLU A 73 15.84 -18.57 -4.37
N ILE A 74 16.92 -18.96 -3.69
CA ILE A 74 17.56 -18.18 -2.64
C ILE A 74 19.02 -18.01 -3.05
N SER A 75 19.40 -16.78 -3.35
CA SER A 75 20.75 -16.44 -3.83
C SER A 75 21.85 -16.98 -2.91
N ARG A 76 21.66 -16.80 -1.60
CA ARG A 76 22.57 -17.27 -0.55
C ARG A 76 21.83 -17.42 0.76
N ALA A 77 22.17 -18.44 1.54
CA ALA A 77 21.60 -18.70 2.85
C ALA A 77 22.69 -19.05 3.87
N TRP A 78 22.63 -18.44 5.05
CA TRP A 78 23.41 -18.85 6.22
C TRP A 78 22.48 -19.55 7.19
N MET A 79 22.67 -20.85 7.38
CA MET A 79 21.99 -21.61 8.42
C MET A 79 22.76 -21.52 9.72
N MET A 80 22.07 -21.21 10.79
CA MET A 80 22.65 -21.09 12.11
C MET A 80 21.82 -21.89 13.13
N PRO A 81 22.45 -22.43 14.17
CA PRO A 81 21.73 -22.96 15.32
C PRO A 81 20.77 -21.92 15.90
N ASP A 82 19.59 -22.39 16.33
CA ASP A 82 18.76 -21.59 17.21
C ASP A 82 19.28 -21.74 18.65
N TRP A 83 20.24 -20.88 19.02
CA TRP A 83 20.95 -20.98 20.30
C TRP A 83 20.02 -20.95 21.53
N ALA A 84 18.89 -20.26 21.44
CA ALA A 84 17.91 -20.22 22.53
C ALA A 84 17.30 -21.61 22.78
N ASP A 85 16.96 -22.32 21.71
CA ASP A 85 16.33 -23.65 21.78
C ASP A 85 17.35 -24.78 22.00
N TRP A 86 18.58 -24.61 21.50
CA TRP A 86 19.66 -25.59 21.71
C TRP A 86 20.11 -25.65 23.17
N ILE A 87 20.17 -24.51 23.86
CA ILE A 87 20.61 -24.44 25.25
C ILE A 87 19.54 -24.94 26.21
N THR A 88 18.25 -24.76 25.87
CA THR A 88 17.13 -25.08 26.76
C THR A 88 16.59 -26.50 26.57
N GLU A 89 16.52 -27.00 25.34
CA GLU A 89 15.86 -28.27 25.03
C GLU A 89 16.74 -29.30 24.31
N PHE A 90 18.02 -28.99 24.04
CA PHE A 90 18.92 -29.82 23.21
C PHE A 90 18.31 -30.21 21.85
N LYS A 91 17.35 -29.43 21.33
CA LYS A 91 16.70 -29.68 20.04
C LYS A 91 17.60 -29.21 18.90
N THR A 92 18.63 -30.01 18.60
CA THR A 92 19.63 -29.74 17.53
C THR A 92 19.05 -29.66 16.11
N ARG A 93 17.74 -29.89 15.95
CA ARG A 93 17.04 -29.85 14.67
C ARG A 93 16.52 -28.46 14.29
N LYS A 94 16.37 -27.55 15.27
CA LYS A 94 15.87 -26.19 15.03
C LYS A 94 16.99 -25.28 14.55
N VAL A 95 16.74 -24.57 13.46
CA VAL A 95 17.70 -23.69 12.78
C VAL A 95 17.06 -22.36 12.40
N ARG A 96 17.87 -21.31 12.45
CA ARG A 96 17.54 -19.99 11.89
C ARG A 96 18.31 -19.79 10.60
N VAL A 97 17.69 -19.12 9.64
CA VAL A 97 18.30 -18.85 8.35
C VAL A 97 18.38 -17.35 8.14
N VAL A 98 19.54 -16.88 7.71
CA VAL A 98 19.68 -15.54 7.14
C VAL A 98 19.84 -15.74 5.64
N ALA A 99 18.90 -15.27 4.85
CA ALA A 99 18.88 -15.35 3.40
C ALA A 99 19.24 -14.00 2.76
N GLY A 100 19.85 -14.06 1.58
CA GLY A 100 20.00 -12.91 0.71
C GLY A 100 18.69 -12.55 0.03
N GLU A 101 18.74 -12.43 -1.30
CA GLU A 101 17.55 -12.31 -2.14
C GLU A 101 16.84 -13.67 -2.28
N ILE A 102 15.53 -13.64 -2.07
CA ILE A 102 14.60 -14.75 -2.31
C ILE A 102 13.74 -14.40 -3.52
N VAL A 103 13.61 -15.32 -4.48
CA VAL A 103 12.72 -15.21 -5.64
C VAL A 103 11.70 -16.34 -5.57
N ALA A 104 10.42 -16.00 -5.55
CA ALA A 104 9.35 -16.99 -5.41
C ALA A 104 8.05 -16.52 -6.07
N LYS A 105 7.19 -17.47 -6.45
CA LYS A 105 5.79 -17.18 -6.73
C LYS A 105 4.97 -17.22 -5.43
N PRO A 106 3.85 -16.47 -5.34
CA PRO A 106 2.91 -16.57 -4.22
C PRO A 106 2.52 -18.02 -3.88
N SER A 107 2.25 -18.85 -4.89
CA SER A 107 1.89 -20.26 -4.72
C SER A 107 3.01 -21.10 -4.09
N SER A 108 4.27 -20.86 -4.48
CA SER A 108 5.44 -21.54 -3.90
C SER A 108 5.58 -21.21 -2.41
N LEU A 109 5.40 -19.93 -2.05
CA LEU A 109 5.44 -19.49 -0.65
C LEU A 109 4.26 -20.04 0.14
N ALA A 110 3.05 -20.03 -0.41
CA ALA A 110 1.88 -20.62 0.21
C ALA A 110 2.08 -22.12 0.50
N ARG A 111 2.79 -22.84 -0.38
CA ARG A 111 3.15 -24.25 -0.18
C ARG A 111 4.01 -24.48 1.06
N LEU A 112 4.84 -23.51 1.46
CA LEU A 112 5.62 -23.61 2.70
C LEU A 112 4.73 -23.62 3.96
N GLY A 113 3.47 -23.18 3.86
CA GLY A 113 2.50 -23.29 4.95
C GLY A 113 1.90 -24.68 5.15
N VAL A 114 2.28 -25.66 4.33
CA VAL A 114 1.82 -27.05 4.43
C VAL A 114 3.03 -27.96 4.53
N VAL A 115 3.13 -28.70 5.64
CA VAL A 115 4.22 -29.64 5.87
C VAL A 115 3.74 -31.05 5.55
N ASP A 116 4.08 -31.52 4.35
CA ASP A 116 3.76 -32.86 3.89
C ASP A 116 4.99 -33.76 3.97
N GLY A 117 5.29 -34.25 5.18
CA GLY A 117 6.27 -35.33 5.37
C GLY A 117 7.35 -35.06 6.42
N PRO A 118 8.23 -36.04 6.65
CA PRO A 118 9.27 -35.96 7.67
C PRO A 118 10.31 -34.91 7.30
N SER A 119 10.59 -33.97 8.21
CA SER A 119 11.65 -32.97 8.06
C SER A 119 12.88 -33.34 8.89
N THR A 120 14.06 -33.22 8.28
CA THR A 120 15.34 -33.43 8.98
C THR A 120 15.79 -32.20 9.79
N ARG A 121 15.28 -31.02 9.42
CA ARG A 121 15.54 -29.71 10.04
C ARG A 121 14.25 -28.91 10.15
N PHE A 122 14.06 -28.24 11.28
CA PHE A 122 12.94 -27.32 11.49
C PHE A 122 13.48 -25.90 11.40
N VAL A 123 13.14 -25.21 10.31
CA VAL A 123 13.44 -23.78 10.20
C VAL A 123 12.45 -23.06 11.09
N THR A 124 12.92 -22.26 12.05
CA THR A 124 12.06 -21.47 12.95
C THR A 124 11.83 -20.06 12.41
N ARG A 125 12.86 -19.50 11.79
CA ARG A 125 12.88 -18.13 11.25
C ARG A 125 13.79 -18.03 10.04
N ILE A 126 13.34 -17.28 9.02
CA ILE A 126 14.17 -16.83 7.90
C ILE A 126 14.17 -15.30 7.88
N GLU A 127 15.32 -14.68 8.12
CA GLU A 127 15.52 -13.24 7.87
C GLU A 127 16.05 -13.08 6.44
N PHE A 128 15.44 -12.25 5.61
CA PHE A 128 15.87 -12.04 4.22
C PHE A 128 16.20 -10.58 3.93
N SER A 129 17.12 -10.33 2.99
CA SER A 129 17.48 -8.96 2.59
C SER A 129 16.56 -8.40 1.50
N SER A 130 15.96 -9.26 0.68
CA SER A 130 15.07 -8.88 -0.41
C SER A 130 14.17 -10.07 -0.77
N LEU A 131 12.90 -9.81 -1.08
CA LEU A 131 11.95 -10.80 -1.57
C LEU A 131 11.34 -10.32 -2.88
N LYS A 132 11.65 -11.03 -3.98
CA LYS A 132 11.03 -10.82 -5.28
C LYS A 132 9.85 -11.79 -5.44
N LEU A 133 8.65 -11.25 -5.33
CA LEU A 133 7.43 -11.99 -5.62
C LEU A 133 7.14 -11.92 -7.11
N MET A 134 7.17 -13.07 -7.78
CA MET A 134 6.85 -13.17 -9.20
C MET A 134 5.33 -13.13 -9.38
N PHE A 135 4.82 -12.00 -9.87
CA PHE A 135 3.42 -11.75 -10.14
C PHE A 135 3.20 -11.71 -11.67
N GLY A 136 2.61 -12.77 -12.22
CA GLY A 136 2.76 -13.12 -13.62
C GLY A 136 4.24 -13.31 -13.97
N ASP A 137 4.71 -12.56 -14.96
CA ASP A 137 6.13 -12.49 -15.35
C ASP A 137 6.86 -11.27 -14.76
N THR A 138 6.17 -10.47 -13.93
CA THR A 138 6.74 -9.24 -13.36
C THR A 138 7.17 -9.45 -11.91
N PRO A 139 8.42 -9.12 -11.55
CA PRO A 139 8.88 -9.19 -10.17
C PRO A 139 8.39 -7.98 -9.36
N LEU A 140 7.62 -8.23 -8.30
CA LEU A 140 7.36 -7.27 -7.23
C LEU A 140 8.47 -7.40 -6.18
N SER A 141 9.34 -6.38 -6.11
CA SER A 141 10.46 -6.37 -5.16
C SER A 141 10.03 -5.81 -3.82
N LEU A 142 10.14 -6.62 -2.78
CA LEU A 142 9.93 -6.26 -1.39
C LEU A 142 11.30 -6.15 -0.68
N PRO A 143 11.47 -5.18 0.23
CA PRO A 143 12.71 -5.00 1.00
C PRO A 143 12.90 -6.14 2.00
N ALA A 144 13.89 -5.96 2.89
CA ALA A 144 14.18 -6.91 3.94
C ALA A 144 12.97 -7.21 4.83
N GLY A 145 12.91 -8.43 5.34
CA GLY A 145 11.82 -8.91 6.16
C GLY A 145 12.13 -10.23 6.83
N GLU A 146 11.09 -10.82 7.41
CA GLU A 146 11.18 -12.06 8.18
C GLU A 146 10.08 -13.02 7.77
N MET A 147 10.41 -14.30 7.59
CA MET A 147 9.46 -15.41 7.53
C MET A 147 9.50 -16.17 8.85
N GLN A 148 8.33 -16.46 9.41
CA GLN A 148 8.13 -17.18 10.65
C GLN A 148 7.53 -18.55 10.35
N PHE A 149 7.98 -19.55 11.10
CA PHE A 149 7.55 -20.93 10.97
C PHE A 149 7.05 -21.43 12.32
N GLY A 150 6.02 -22.28 12.30
CA GLY A 150 5.50 -22.97 13.47
C GLY A 150 6.43 -24.08 13.96
N ASP A 151 6.11 -24.69 15.11
CA ASP A 151 6.86 -25.83 15.65
C ASP A 151 6.77 -27.09 14.75
N ASP A 152 5.74 -27.17 13.91
CA ASP A 152 5.58 -28.18 12.87
C ASP A 152 6.47 -27.93 11.64
N GLY A 153 7.12 -26.76 11.56
CA GLY A 153 7.90 -26.32 10.41
C GLY A 153 7.06 -25.68 9.30
N ALA A 154 5.76 -25.46 9.49
CA ALA A 154 4.93 -24.79 8.51
C ALA A 154 5.17 -23.27 8.58
N MET A 155 5.33 -22.62 7.43
CA MET A 155 5.40 -21.15 7.38
C MET A 155 4.07 -20.57 7.85
N SER A 156 4.10 -19.74 8.88
CA SER A 156 2.91 -19.11 9.44
C SER A 156 2.71 -17.67 8.94
N ARG A 157 3.82 -16.95 8.70
CA ARG A 157 3.78 -15.53 8.32
C ARG A 157 5.05 -15.07 7.63
N ILE A 158 4.93 -14.09 6.74
CA ILE A 158 6.00 -13.26 6.22
C ILE A 158 5.68 -11.82 6.64
N ARG A 159 6.64 -11.10 7.21
CA ARG A 159 6.50 -9.70 7.60
C ARG A 159 7.55 -8.86 6.89
N VAL A 160 7.09 -7.78 6.27
CA VAL A 160 7.93 -6.81 5.58
C VAL A 160 7.54 -5.41 6.02
N GLN A 161 8.52 -4.58 6.33
CA GLN A 161 8.32 -3.16 6.57
C GLN A 161 8.75 -2.38 5.33
N LEU A 162 7.81 -1.70 4.69
CA LEU A 162 8.08 -0.83 3.55
C LEU A 162 8.36 0.61 4.04
N GLU A 163 8.84 1.43 3.12
CA GLU A 163 9.00 2.86 3.35
C GLU A 163 7.66 3.53 3.73
N GLY A 164 7.73 4.66 4.45
CA GLY A 164 6.54 5.39 4.87
C GLY A 164 5.74 4.72 5.99
N GLY A 165 6.33 3.76 6.72
CA GLY A 165 5.68 3.11 7.86
C GLY A 165 4.59 2.12 7.47
N ILE A 166 4.65 1.57 6.26
CA ILE A 166 3.69 0.55 5.79
C ILE A 166 4.18 -0.84 6.21
N SER A 167 3.37 -1.55 6.99
CA SER A 167 3.58 -2.95 7.35
C SER A 167 2.82 -3.85 6.40
N LEU A 168 3.49 -4.84 5.84
CA LEU A 168 2.93 -5.89 5.00
C LEU A 168 3.12 -7.24 5.71
N ASP A 169 2.02 -7.89 6.06
CA ASP A 169 2.00 -9.26 6.54
C ASP A 169 1.40 -10.17 5.46
N LEU A 170 2.09 -11.24 5.10
CA LEU A 170 1.60 -12.30 4.22
C LEU A 170 1.48 -13.60 5.03
N SER A 171 0.45 -14.40 4.78
CA SER A 171 0.26 -15.68 5.47
C SER A 171 -0.25 -16.75 4.51
N PRO A 172 0.26 -17.98 4.53
CA PRO A 172 -0.28 -19.05 3.69
C PRO A 172 -1.78 -19.29 3.89
N ARG A 173 -2.46 -19.58 2.78
CA ARG A 173 -3.88 -19.97 2.72
C ARG A 173 -4.01 -21.22 1.85
N GLU A 174 -5.15 -21.89 2.01
CA GLU A 174 -5.50 -23.04 1.19
C GLU A 174 -5.59 -22.67 -0.31
N GLY A 175 -5.28 -23.66 -1.16
CA GLY A 175 -5.32 -23.49 -2.61
C GLY A 175 -4.11 -22.74 -3.19
N GLY A 176 -2.98 -22.68 -2.47
CA GLY A 176 -1.77 -22.03 -2.98
C GLY A 176 -1.85 -20.50 -3.00
N ARG A 177 -2.66 -19.92 -2.11
CA ARG A 177 -2.84 -18.46 -2.00
C ARG A 177 -2.10 -17.92 -0.78
N LEU A 178 -1.75 -16.63 -0.82
CA LEU A 178 -1.27 -15.88 0.33
C LEU A 178 -2.36 -14.92 0.78
N GLY A 179 -2.75 -14.99 2.05
CA GLY A 179 -3.49 -13.91 2.70
C GLY A 179 -2.59 -12.69 2.82
N VAL A 180 -3.16 -11.51 2.55
CA VAL A 180 -2.47 -10.23 2.56
C VAL A 180 -3.09 -9.34 3.63
N LEU A 181 -2.26 -8.72 4.46
CA LEU A 181 -2.65 -7.66 5.38
C LEU A 181 -1.66 -6.50 5.23
N VAL A 182 -2.18 -5.34 4.84
CA VAL A 182 -1.44 -4.09 4.77
C VAL A 182 -1.96 -3.14 5.84
N GLN A 183 -1.05 -2.56 6.62
CA GLN A 183 -1.38 -1.60 7.65
C GLN A 183 -0.42 -0.41 7.59
N THR A 184 -0.95 0.80 7.70
CA THR A 184 -0.15 2.01 7.79
C THR A 184 -0.87 3.09 8.58
N GLY A 185 -0.10 3.97 9.21
CA GLY A 185 -0.60 5.14 9.92
C GLY A 185 0.01 6.42 9.33
N ASN A 186 -0.73 7.53 9.41
CA ASN A 186 -0.33 8.82 8.85
C ASN A 186 0.09 8.76 7.36
N PHE A 187 -0.66 7.99 6.58
CA PHE A 187 -0.35 7.72 5.19
C PHE A 187 -0.75 8.87 4.27
N LYS A 188 0.17 9.26 3.40
CA LYS A 188 -0.03 10.25 2.33
C LYS A 188 0.24 9.59 0.98
N PRO A 189 -0.79 9.05 0.32
CA PRO A 189 -0.62 8.38 -0.97
C PRO A 189 -0.11 9.35 -2.02
N GLN A 190 0.95 8.96 -2.75
CA GLN A 190 1.50 9.77 -3.86
C GLN A 190 0.48 9.96 -4.99
N LEU A 191 -0.28 8.91 -5.32
CA LEU A 191 -1.29 8.93 -6.38
C LEU A 191 -2.55 9.73 -5.99
N LEU A 192 -2.82 9.84 -4.69
CA LEU A 192 -4.00 10.50 -4.14
C LEU A 192 -3.56 11.61 -3.18
N SER A 193 -2.69 12.50 -3.64
CA SER A 193 -2.09 13.58 -2.83
C SER A 193 -3.12 14.53 -2.19
N ALA A 194 -4.34 14.55 -2.72
CA ALA A 194 -5.50 15.23 -2.13
C ALA A 194 -5.88 14.68 -0.74
N PHE A 195 -5.61 13.41 -0.48
CA PHE A 195 -6.06 12.69 0.69
C PHE A 195 -4.94 12.47 1.69
N ARG A 196 -5.32 12.48 2.97
CA ARG A 196 -4.45 12.16 4.08
C ARG A 196 -5.22 11.21 4.97
N PHE A 197 -4.61 10.07 5.22
CA PHE A 197 -5.22 9.04 6.05
C PHE A 197 -4.44 8.94 7.36
N ASP A 198 -5.17 8.97 8.47
CA ASP A 198 -4.61 8.73 9.80
C ASP A 198 -4.31 7.24 9.98
N SER A 199 -5.15 6.38 9.40
CA SER A 199 -4.93 4.95 9.32
C SER A 199 -5.46 4.37 8.02
N VAL A 200 -4.75 3.37 7.49
CA VAL A 200 -5.21 2.53 6.38
C VAL A 200 -4.98 1.07 6.75
N VAL A 201 -6.00 0.25 6.53
CA VAL A 201 -5.94 -1.19 6.65
C VAL A 201 -6.51 -1.79 5.37
N ALA A 202 -5.75 -2.66 4.72
CA ALA A 202 -6.24 -3.44 3.60
C ALA A 202 -6.01 -4.93 3.86
N GLN A 203 -7.01 -5.75 3.56
CA GLN A 203 -6.99 -7.20 3.72
C GLN A 203 -7.44 -7.85 2.42
N GLY A 204 -6.93 -9.06 2.19
CA GLY A 204 -7.37 -9.90 1.08
C GLY A 204 -6.44 -11.07 0.82
N GLU A 205 -6.29 -11.43 -0.45
CA GLU A 205 -5.48 -12.55 -0.90
C GLU A 205 -4.71 -12.27 -2.19
N MET A 206 -3.64 -13.02 -2.40
CA MET A 206 -2.74 -12.96 -3.54
C MET A 206 -2.48 -14.37 -4.06
N ALA A 207 -2.55 -14.52 -5.37
CA ALA A 207 -2.11 -15.68 -6.12
C ALA A 207 -1.06 -15.25 -7.15
N ASP A 208 -0.62 -16.18 -7.99
CA ASP A 208 0.45 -15.95 -8.96
C ASP A 208 0.11 -14.88 -10.00
N ASP A 209 -1.17 -14.70 -10.33
CA ASP A 209 -1.66 -13.84 -11.41
C ASP A 209 -2.70 -12.81 -10.96
N TYR A 210 -3.18 -12.85 -9.71
CA TYR A 210 -4.06 -11.81 -9.17
C TYR A 210 -3.78 -11.43 -7.72
N VAL A 211 -4.13 -10.18 -7.39
CA VAL A 211 -4.26 -9.67 -6.02
C VAL A 211 -5.69 -9.19 -5.84
N LEU A 212 -6.35 -9.68 -4.80
CA LEU A 212 -7.69 -9.25 -4.42
C LEU A 212 -7.64 -8.68 -3.01
N LEU A 213 -7.88 -7.39 -2.86
CA LEU A 213 -8.12 -6.73 -1.58
C LEU A 213 -9.63 -6.55 -1.43
N ASP A 214 -10.27 -7.48 -0.71
CA ASP A 214 -11.71 -7.52 -0.51
C ASP A 214 -12.18 -6.64 0.65
N ARG A 215 -11.24 -6.09 1.43
CA ARG A 215 -11.53 -5.14 2.49
C ARG A 215 -10.45 -4.08 2.58
N ILE A 216 -10.75 -2.90 2.08
CA ILE A 216 -9.97 -1.69 2.29
C ILE A 216 -10.75 -0.79 3.22
N GLY A 217 -10.10 -0.26 4.25
CA GLY A 217 -10.63 0.72 5.16
C GLY A 217 -9.57 1.78 5.46
N ALA A 218 -9.94 3.05 5.39
CA ALA A 218 -9.10 4.15 5.77
C ALA A 218 -9.92 5.22 6.50
N ASN A 219 -9.31 5.88 7.47
CA ASN A 219 -9.89 7.01 8.16
C ASN A 219 -8.98 8.23 7.99
N GLY A 220 -9.58 9.39 7.76
CA GLY A 220 -8.84 10.63 7.53
C GLY A 220 -9.77 11.74 7.07
N ASP A 221 -9.28 12.98 7.16
CA ASP A 221 -10.00 14.16 6.64
C ASP A 221 -11.42 14.33 7.22
N GLY A 222 -11.61 13.87 8.46
CA GLY A 222 -12.88 13.91 9.17
C GLY A 222 -13.90 12.84 8.77
N GLY A 223 -13.53 11.92 7.87
CA GLY A 223 -14.42 10.87 7.37
C GLY A 223 -13.72 9.52 7.23
N SER A 224 -14.37 8.63 6.47
CA SER A 224 -13.88 7.29 6.18
C SER A 224 -13.94 6.98 4.68
N LEU A 225 -13.06 6.09 4.27
CA LEU A 225 -13.00 5.50 2.95
C LEU A 225 -13.03 3.97 3.13
N SER A 226 -13.86 3.30 2.36
CA SER A 226 -13.90 1.84 2.30
C SER A 226 -13.91 1.38 0.86
N GLY A 227 -13.54 0.12 0.60
CA GLY A 227 -13.60 -0.38 -0.77
C GLY A 227 -13.03 -1.76 -0.98
N VAL A 228 -13.02 -2.14 -2.24
CA VAL A 228 -12.43 -3.38 -2.75
C VAL A 228 -11.56 -3.06 -3.97
N LEU A 229 -10.51 -3.83 -4.17
CA LEU A 229 -9.57 -3.65 -5.27
C LEU A 229 -9.09 -5.00 -5.79
N ARG A 230 -9.05 -5.14 -7.10
CA ARG A 230 -8.59 -6.34 -7.81
C ARG A 230 -7.55 -5.94 -8.83
N LEU A 231 -6.39 -6.57 -8.76
CA LEU A 231 -5.32 -6.48 -9.75
C LEU A 231 -5.16 -7.84 -10.40
N VAL A 232 -5.17 -7.91 -11.73
CA VAL A 232 -4.95 -9.14 -12.50
C VAL A 232 -3.84 -8.93 -13.51
N SER A 233 -2.98 -9.94 -13.68
CA SER A 233 -1.94 -10.00 -14.70
C SER A 233 -2.32 -11.04 -15.75
N ALA A 234 -2.94 -10.59 -16.84
CA ALA A 234 -3.39 -11.45 -17.95
C ALA A 234 -2.89 -10.89 -19.29
N GLY A 235 -1.57 -10.92 -19.50
CA GLY A 235 -0.88 -10.29 -20.63
C GLY A 235 -0.72 -8.77 -20.49
N LYS A 236 -1.70 -8.09 -19.89
CA LYS A 236 -1.59 -6.74 -19.35
C LYS A 236 -1.97 -6.75 -17.88
N PHE A 237 -1.56 -5.71 -17.15
CA PHE A 237 -2.10 -5.43 -15.84
C PHE A 237 -3.48 -4.76 -15.97
N LEU A 238 -4.44 -5.31 -15.23
CA LEU A 238 -5.79 -4.80 -15.13
C LEU A 238 -6.08 -4.52 -13.67
N LEU A 239 -6.36 -3.26 -13.35
CA LEU A 239 -6.76 -2.81 -12.02
C LEU A 239 -8.23 -2.43 -12.07
N GLU A 240 -9.02 -2.98 -11.15
CA GLU A 240 -10.42 -2.64 -10.95
C GLU A 240 -10.67 -2.42 -9.46
N GLY A 241 -11.56 -1.52 -9.10
CA GLY A 241 -11.92 -1.31 -7.72
C GLY A 241 -13.19 -0.51 -7.54
N GLU A 242 -13.80 -0.68 -6.37
CA GLU A 242 -14.94 0.11 -5.94
C GLU A 242 -14.60 0.75 -4.60
N LEU A 243 -14.75 2.07 -4.52
CA LEU A 243 -14.49 2.86 -3.32
C LEU A 243 -15.77 3.57 -2.88
N LYS A 244 -16.01 3.56 -1.58
CA LYS A 244 -17.07 4.30 -0.92
C LYS A 244 -16.45 5.26 0.08
N MET A 245 -16.78 6.53 -0.06
CA MET A 245 -16.35 7.61 0.81
C MET A 245 -17.53 8.10 1.63
N GLU A 246 -17.32 8.30 2.93
CA GLU A 246 -18.35 8.75 3.85
C GLU A 246 -17.84 9.91 4.71
N SER A 247 -18.61 10.99 4.70
CA SER A 247 -18.46 12.12 5.62
C SER A 247 -17.09 12.82 5.60
N VAL A 248 -16.42 12.83 4.45
CA VAL A 248 -15.12 13.51 4.29
C VAL A 248 -15.31 15.01 4.19
N ARG A 249 -14.48 15.81 4.85
CA ARG A 249 -14.54 17.27 4.73
C ARG A 249 -14.04 17.70 3.34
N ALA A 250 -14.94 18.20 2.51
CA ALA A 250 -14.62 18.56 1.12
C ALA A 250 -13.51 19.61 1.05
N ARG A 251 -13.57 20.60 1.95
CA ARG A 251 -12.58 21.67 2.03
C ARG A 251 -11.17 21.14 2.21
N ASP A 252 -10.97 20.23 3.16
CA ASP A 252 -9.66 19.66 3.47
C ASP A 252 -9.01 18.98 2.26
N VAL A 253 -9.81 18.23 1.49
CA VAL A 253 -9.37 17.52 0.28
C VAL A 253 -9.09 18.49 -0.87
N ILE A 254 -10.00 19.44 -1.10
CA ILE A 254 -9.91 20.40 -2.21
C ILE A 254 -8.77 21.39 -1.97
N ASP A 255 -8.56 21.86 -0.74
CA ASP A 255 -7.48 22.81 -0.40
C ASP A 255 -6.08 22.24 -0.71
N ARG A 256 -5.93 20.91 -0.61
CA ARG A 256 -4.70 20.20 -0.97
C ARG A 256 -4.46 20.10 -2.47
N LEU A 257 -5.53 20.05 -3.27
CA LEU A 257 -5.46 20.01 -4.73
C LEU A 257 -5.31 21.41 -5.33
N TYR A 258 -6.10 22.36 -4.81
CA TYR A 258 -6.23 23.72 -5.31
C TYR A 258 -6.18 24.68 -4.13
N PRO A 259 -5.03 25.34 -3.89
CA PRO A 259 -4.90 26.30 -2.80
C PRO A 259 -6.00 27.36 -2.87
N ARG A 260 -6.65 27.64 -1.73
CA ARG A 260 -7.83 28.52 -1.61
C ARG A 260 -9.09 27.85 -2.17
N ALA A 261 -9.43 26.69 -1.62
CA ALA A 261 -10.69 26.01 -1.89
C ALA A 261 -11.86 26.95 -1.60
N VAL A 262 -12.75 27.05 -2.58
CA VAL A 262 -13.99 27.81 -2.47
C VAL A 262 -15.16 26.94 -2.02
N VAL A 263 -15.00 25.62 -2.00
CA VAL A 263 -16.06 24.66 -1.66
C VAL A 263 -15.84 24.11 -0.25
N ASP A 264 -16.89 24.16 0.56
CA ASP A 264 -16.95 23.57 1.90
C ASP A 264 -18.18 22.68 2.05
N GLY A 265 -18.14 21.74 3.00
CA GLY A 265 -19.22 20.80 3.30
C GLY A 265 -18.75 19.38 3.55
N ILE A 266 -19.72 18.48 3.74
CA ILE A 266 -19.52 17.06 4.03
C ILE A 266 -19.75 16.24 2.77
N LEU A 267 -18.69 15.60 2.27
CA LEU A 267 -18.65 14.83 1.03
C LEU A 267 -18.78 13.33 1.31
N SER A 268 -19.72 12.71 0.61
CA SER A 268 -19.86 11.25 0.52
C SER A 268 -19.96 10.84 -0.96
N GLY A 269 -19.57 9.63 -1.31
CA GLY A 269 -19.68 9.18 -2.70
C GLY A 269 -19.32 7.72 -2.90
N ASN A 270 -19.68 7.20 -4.08
CA ASN A 270 -19.30 5.87 -4.54
C ASN A 270 -18.58 6.01 -5.89
N PHE A 271 -17.39 5.43 -5.99
CA PHE A 271 -16.50 5.57 -7.12
C PHE A 271 -16.04 4.20 -7.58
N LYS A 272 -15.97 4.03 -8.89
CA LYS A 272 -15.32 2.92 -9.56
C LYS A 272 -13.98 3.39 -10.07
N ILE A 273 -12.98 2.55 -9.90
CA ILE A 273 -11.63 2.78 -10.39
C ILE A 273 -11.32 1.68 -11.40
N SER A 274 -10.78 2.06 -12.53
CA SER A 274 -10.23 1.11 -13.50
C SER A 274 -8.91 1.63 -14.07
N SER A 275 -8.01 0.71 -14.40
CA SER A 275 -6.77 1.03 -15.10
C SER A 275 -6.27 -0.19 -15.86
N SER A 276 -5.61 0.05 -16.99
CA SER A 276 -4.94 -1.00 -17.75
C SER A 276 -3.62 -0.49 -18.28
N ALA A 277 -2.55 -1.27 -18.07
CA ALA A 277 -1.22 -0.93 -18.54
C ALA A 277 -0.36 -2.19 -18.77
N ASP A 278 0.73 -2.03 -19.52
CA ASP A 278 1.67 -3.13 -19.79
C ASP A 278 2.59 -3.39 -18.58
N THR A 279 2.78 -2.37 -17.73
CA THR A 279 3.59 -2.49 -16.50
C THR A 279 2.85 -1.98 -15.27
N LEU A 280 3.20 -2.52 -14.09
CA LEU A 280 2.64 -2.09 -12.81
C LEU A 280 2.91 -0.60 -12.52
N ALA A 281 4.05 -0.07 -12.97
CA ALA A 281 4.42 1.34 -12.80
C ALA A 281 3.57 2.30 -13.65
N GLU A 282 3.06 1.83 -14.79
CA GLU A 282 2.21 2.63 -15.69
C GLU A 282 0.75 2.62 -15.27
N LEU A 283 0.29 1.62 -14.50
CA LEU A 283 -1.10 1.56 -14.03
C LEU A 283 -1.53 2.83 -13.31
N GLY A 284 -0.64 3.44 -12.52
CA GLY A 284 -0.94 4.70 -11.82
C GLY A 284 -1.18 5.89 -12.75
N LYS A 285 -0.67 5.85 -13.98
CA LYS A 285 -0.79 6.95 -14.96
C LYS A 285 -2.05 6.85 -15.82
N SER A 286 -2.63 5.65 -15.91
CA SER A 286 -3.82 5.37 -16.72
C SER A 286 -5.10 5.19 -15.89
N VAL A 287 -5.08 5.59 -14.61
CA VAL A 287 -6.24 5.44 -13.74
C VAL A 287 -7.40 6.28 -14.22
N VAL A 288 -8.55 5.61 -14.40
CA VAL A 288 -9.87 6.18 -14.65
C VAL A 288 -10.69 6.06 -13.37
N VAL A 289 -11.35 7.15 -13.00
CA VAL A 289 -12.24 7.22 -11.83
C VAL A 289 -13.58 7.74 -12.28
N GLU A 290 -14.64 7.00 -11.98
CA GLU A 290 -16.02 7.37 -12.30
C GLU A 290 -16.92 7.11 -11.12
N GLY A 291 -17.85 8.00 -10.82
CA GLY A 291 -18.69 7.82 -9.64
C GLY A 291 -19.76 8.87 -9.45
N SER A 292 -20.45 8.74 -8.33
CA SER A 292 -21.41 9.72 -7.85
C SER A 292 -21.00 10.23 -6.48
N TYR A 293 -21.35 11.47 -6.21
CA TYR A 293 -21.08 12.11 -4.94
C TYR A 293 -22.28 12.90 -4.45
N VAL A 294 -22.30 13.13 -3.14
CA VAL A 294 -23.24 14.00 -2.45
C VAL A 294 -22.43 14.87 -1.51
N LEU A 295 -22.61 16.18 -1.64
CA LEU A 295 -22.05 17.19 -0.77
C LEU A 295 -23.19 17.79 0.07
N LYS A 296 -23.09 17.71 1.39
CA LYS A 296 -24.13 18.17 2.33
C LYS A 296 -23.66 19.33 3.18
N SER A 297 -24.61 20.17 3.60
CA SER A 297 -24.42 21.23 4.59
C SER A 297 -23.20 22.09 4.28
N GLY A 298 -23.14 22.61 3.06
CA GLY A 298 -21.94 23.20 2.51
C GLY A 298 -22.12 24.63 2.02
N SER A 299 -21.02 25.17 1.52
CA SER A 299 -21.04 26.47 0.86
C SER A 299 -20.04 26.55 -0.27
N ILE A 300 -20.34 27.37 -1.27
CA ILE A 300 -19.43 27.72 -2.37
C ILE A 300 -19.16 29.21 -2.28
N ASP A 301 -17.95 29.58 -1.88
CA ASP A 301 -17.47 30.95 -1.91
C ASP A 301 -17.24 31.42 -3.35
N ARG A 302 -17.36 32.73 -3.56
CA ARG A 302 -17.20 33.43 -4.84
C ARG A 302 -18.15 32.94 -5.94
N PHE A 303 -19.20 32.20 -5.59
CA PHE A 303 -20.15 31.64 -6.51
C PHE A 303 -21.45 32.44 -6.45
N GLY A 304 -21.45 33.59 -7.11
CA GLY A 304 -22.54 34.59 -7.10
C GLY A 304 -23.78 34.21 -7.90
N LEU A 305 -24.23 32.96 -7.84
CA LEU A 305 -25.38 32.51 -8.62
C LEU A 305 -26.65 33.31 -8.26
N LEU A 306 -26.88 33.58 -6.97
CA LEU A 306 -28.05 34.33 -6.51
C LEU A 306 -28.02 35.79 -7.02
N GLU A 307 -26.86 36.44 -6.94
CA GLU A 307 -26.63 37.79 -7.47
C GLU A 307 -26.84 37.83 -8.98
N GLY A 308 -26.36 36.81 -9.70
CA GLY A 308 -26.56 36.66 -11.14
C GLY A 308 -28.03 36.49 -11.53
N MET A 309 -28.80 35.75 -10.73
CA MET A 309 -30.25 35.57 -10.94
C MET A 309 -31.03 36.87 -10.77
N ARG A 310 -30.58 37.77 -9.89
CA ARG A 310 -31.23 39.06 -9.60
C ARG A 310 -30.84 40.19 -10.55
N ARG A 311 -29.65 40.14 -11.15
CA ARG A 311 -29.20 41.16 -12.12
C ARG A 311 -30.07 41.13 -13.37
N SER A 312 -30.31 42.25 -14.03
CA SER A 312 -31.05 42.29 -15.32
C SER A 312 -30.13 42.36 -16.56
N GLY A 313 -28.81 42.51 -16.39
CA GLY A 313 -27.84 42.66 -17.48
C GLY A 313 -26.87 41.50 -17.66
N THR A 314 -26.15 41.51 -18.79
CA THR A 314 -25.08 40.56 -19.15
C THR A 314 -23.76 40.90 -18.46
N GLY A 315 -22.84 39.94 -18.38
CA GLY A 315 -21.47 40.15 -17.89
C GLY A 315 -21.06 39.23 -16.75
N VAL A 316 -19.86 39.48 -16.21
CA VAL A 316 -19.27 38.66 -15.16
C VAL A 316 -20.03 38.86 -13.85
N VAL A 317 -20.49 37.75 -13.29
CA VAL A 317 -21.08 37.60 -11.98
C VAL A 317 -20.01 36.93 -11.11
N GLY A 318 -19.33 37.72 -10.29
CA GLY A 318 -18.26 37.27 -9.41
C GLY A 318 -18.51 37.71 -7.98
N GLY A 319 -18.02 36.91 -7.02
CA GLY A 319 -18.24 37.15 -5.59
C GLY A 319 -19.57 36.60 -5.09
N GLY A 320 -19.71 36.44 -3.78
CA GLY A 320 -20.93 35.91 -3.14
C GLY A 320 -20.73 34.53 -2.53
N LEU A 321 -21.42 34.26 -1.44
CA LEU A 321 -21.40 32.99 -0.73
C LEU A 321 -22.71 32.25 -0.99
N LEU A 322 -22.64 31.14 -1.71
CA LEU A 322 -23.79 30.27 -1.92
C LEU A 322 -23.78 29.16 -0.87
N ARG A 323 -24.70 29.22 0.09
CA ARG A 323 -24.95 28.11 1.03
C ARG A 323 -25.89 27.11 0.40
N PHE A 324 -25.75 25.83 0.71
CA PHE A 324 -26.65 24.80 0.23
C PHE A 324 -26.83 23.67 1.25
N GLU A 325 -28.00 23.05 1.22
CA GLU A 325 -28.29 21.90 2.07
C GLU A 325 -27.68 20.62 1.50
N GLN A 326 -27.85 20.43 0.19
CA GLN A 326 -27.35 19.26 -0.51
C GLN A 326 -27.07 19.61 -1.98
N ILE A 327 -26.02 19.00 -2.50
CA ILE A 327 -25.70 18.92 -3.92
C ILE A 327 -25.37 17.46 -4.21
N SER A 328 -25.92 16.89 -5.28
CA SER A 328 -25.53 15.57 -5.78
C SER A 328 -24.95 15.69 -7.18
N GLY A 329 -24.07 14.77 -7.55
CA GLY A 329 -23.37 14.88 -8.82
C GLY A 329 -22.72 13.58 -9.24
N LYS A 330 -22.17 13.62 -10.45
CA LYS A 330 -21.30 12.60 -11.01
C LYS A 330 -19.95 13.21 -11.30
N PHE A 331 -18.92 12.38 -11.15
CA PHE A 331 -17.55 12.72 -11.48
C PHE A 331 -17.01 11.61 -12.38
N GLY A 332 -16.29 11.99 -13.43
CA GLY A 332 -15.61 11.08 -14.34
C GLY A 332 -14.31 11.71 -14.82
N GLY A 333 -13.19 11.03 -14.63
CA GLY A 333 -11.89 11.57 -15.00
C GLY A 333 -10.85 10.50 -15.23
N ARG A 334 -9.81 10.87 -15.96
CA ARG A 334 -8.60 10.07 -16.13
C ARG A 334 -7.41 10.88 -15.66
N THR A 335 -6.45 10.20 -15.05
CA THR A 335 -5.18 10.81 -14.63
C THR A 335 -4.54 11.57 -15.80
N GLY A 336 -4.22 12.85 -15.59
CA GLY A 336 -3.60 13.72 -16.59
C GLY A 336 -4.52 14.21 -17.73
N ALA A 337 -5.82 13.90 -17.71
CA ALA A 337 -6.80 14.36 -18.69
C ALA A 337 -7.86 15.27 -18.07
N PRO A 338 -8.59 16.08 -18.86
CA PRO A 338 -9.73 16.83 -18.37
C PRO A 338 -10.78 15.92 -17.73
N ALA A 339 -11.25 16.29 -16.55
CA ALA A 339 -12.29 15.57 -15.82
C ALA A 339 -13.66 16.20 -16.06
N GLN A 340 -14.68 15.38 -16.23
CA GLN A 340 -16.07 15.80 -16.29
C GLN A 340 -16.70 15.73 -14.91
N ALA A 341 -17.39 16.79 -14.52
CA ALA A 341 -18.15 16.83 -13.30
C ALA A 341 -19.48 17.54 -13.54
N ASN A 342 -20.49 17.14 -12.77
CA ASN A 342 -21.76 17.83 -12.78
C ASN A 342 -22.33 17.90 -11.39
N PHE A 343 -23.22 18.86 -11.20
CA PHE A 343 -24.00 18.93 -9.98
C PHE A 343 -25.46 19.19 -10.27
N GLN A 344 -26.31 18.63 -9.43
CA GLN A 344 -27.76 18.72 -9.49
C GLN A 344 -28.30 18.82 -8.07
N GLY A 345 -29.56 19.25 -7.96
CA GLY A 345 -30.25 19.34 -6.67
C GLY A 345 -29.67 20.41 -5.75
N LEU A 346 -28.86 21.35 -6.26
CA LEU A 346 -28.45 22.53 -5.51
C LEU A 346 -29.72 23.25 -5.06
N SER A 347 -29.89 23.39 -3.74
CA SER A 347 -31.01 24.09 -3.12
C SER A 347 -30.50 25.07 -2.07
N SER A 348 -30.95 26.31 -2.16
CA SER A 348 -30.66 27.40 -1.24
C SER A 348 -31.90 28.28 -1.07
N GLY A 349 -32.80 27.89 -0.18
CA GLY A 349 -34.09 28.57 0.00
C GLY A 349 -34.92 28.52 -1.28
N ALA A 350 -35.19 29.67 -1.90
CA ALA A 350 -35.95 29.77 -3.14
C ALA A 350 -35.11 29.53 -4.42
N LEU A 351 -33.78 29.42 -4.29
CA LEU A 351 -32.87 29.17 -5.40
C LEU A 351 -32.66 27.67 -5.60
N ARG A 352 -32.80 27.22 -6.85
CA ARG A 352 -32.40 25.89 -7.32
C ARG A 352 -31.36 26.02 -8.42
N GLY A 353 -30.47 25.03 -8.57
CA GLY A 353 -29.54 25.03 -9.69
C GLY A 353 -28.95 23.67 -10.05
N SER A 354 -28.33 23.65 -11.22
CA SER A 354 -27.55 22.51 -11.71
C SER A 354 -26.43 22.99 -12.63
N SER A 355 -25.44 22.14 -12.86
CA SER A 355 -24.31 22.47 -13.72
C SER A 355 -23.74 21.23 -14.36
N ASN A 356 -23.16 21.42 -15.55
CA ASN A 356 -22.26 20.47 -16.18
C ASN A 356 -20.99 21.22 -16.55
N PHE A 357 -19.83 20.70 -16.17
CA PHE A 357 -18.56 21.35 -16.39
C PHE A 357 -17.40 20.36 -16.54
N VAL A 358 -16.35 20.86 -17.16
CA VAL A 358 -15.08 20.19 -17.34
C VAL A 358 -14.04 20.92 -16.48
N ILE A 359 -13.17 20.15 -15.85
CA ILE A 359 -12.03 20.59 -15.06
C ILE A 359 -10.78 20.16 -15.83
N ASP A 360 -10.05 21.11 -16.40
CA ASP A 360 -8.77 20.83 -17.04
C ASP A 360 -7.71 20.46 -15.99
N PRO A 361 -6.62 19.75 -16.36
CA PRO A 361 -5.56 19.36 -15.42
C PRO A 361 -4.89 20.52 -14.67
N ASP A 362 -4.96 21.73 -15.21
CA ASP A 362 -4.45 22.97 -14.58
C ASP A 362 -5.48 23.65 -13.65
N GLY A 363 -6.63 23.00 -13.44
CA GLY A 363 -7.73 23.46 -12.60
C GLY A 363 -8.63 24.49 -13.27
N ARG A 364 -8.54 24.72 -14.58
CA ARG A 364 -9.49 25.60 -15.28
C ARG A 364 -10.85 24.93 -15.41
N LEU A 365 -11.89 25.71 -15.14
CA LEU A 365 -13.28 25.28 -15.26
C LEU A 365 -13.85 25.78 -16.58
N LYS A 366 -14.62 24.91 -17.26
CA LYS A 366 -15.41 25.29 -18.43
C LYS A 366 -16.73 24.56 -18.40
N GLY A 367 -17.84 25.29 -18.47
CA GLY A 367 -19.15 24.66 -18.47
C GLY A 367 -20.31 25.63 -18.44
N SER A 368 -21.45 25.14 -17.98
CA SER A 368 -22.66 25.92 -17.82
C SER A 368 -23.31 25.64 -16.47
N VAL A 369 -23.91 26.66 -15.89
CA VAL A 369 -24.73 26.58 -14.67
C VAL A 369 -26.11 27.10 -15.01
N SER A 370 -27.15 26.33 -14.71
CA SER A 370 -28.53 26.81 -14.77
C SER A 370 -29.05 27.07 -13.36
N GLY A 371 -29.82 28.14 -13.22
CA GLY A 371 -30.43 28.55 -11.98
C GLY A 371 -31.91 28.87 -12.16
N THR A 372 -32.70 28.54 -11.16
CA THR A 372 -34.12 28.89 -11.08
C THR A 372 -34.38 29.53 -9.71
N LEU A 373 -35.00 30.72 -9.70
CA LEU A 373 -35.30 31.48 -8.49
C LEU A 373 -36.82 31.71 -8.40
N ALA A 374 -37.43 31.19 -7.34
CA ALA A 374 -38.83 31.50 -7.03
C ALA A 374 -38.92 32.85 -6.29
N LEU A 375 -39.78 33.74 -6.77
CA LEU A 375 -40.04 35.05 -6.15
C LEU A 375 -41.30 35.00 -5.28
N PRO A 376 -41.43 35.92 -4.30
CA PRO A 376 -42.70 36.14 -3.61
C PRO A 376 -43.81 36.44 -4.63
N GLY A 377 -44.92 35.71 -4.59
CA GLY A 377 -46.02 35.82 -5.56
C GLY A 377 -46.08 34.70 -6.62
N GLY A 378 -45.17 33.73 -6.56
CA GLY A 378 -45.23 32.52 -7.41
C GLY A 378 -44.55 32.66 -8.77
N GLU A 379 -43.99 33.82 -9.09
CA GLU A 379 -43.16 34.02 -10.29
C GLU A 379 -41.84 33.24 -10.17
N VAL A 380 -41.37 32.69 -11.29
CA VAL A 380 -40.15 31.89 -11.35
C VAL A 380 -39.24 32.45 -12.45
N ILE A 381 -38.05 32.90 -12.07
CA ILE A 381 -37.00 33.33 -13.00
C ILE A 381 -36.07 32.15 -13.26
N SER A 382 -35.77 31.86 -14.53
CA SER A 382 -34.77 30.86 -14.92
C SER A 382 -33.69 31.48 -15.80
N ARG A 383 -32.42 31.15 -15.54
CA ARG A 383 -31.28 31.67 -16.31
C ARG A 383 -30.17 30.65 -16.44
N ASN A 384 -29.36 30.84 -17.48
CA ASN A 384 -28.15 30.08 -17.72
C ASN A 384 -26.93 31.00 -17.63
N PHE A 385 -25.87 30.49 -17.03
CA PHE A 385 -24.59 31.16 -16.88
C PHE A 385 -23.50 30.27 -17.49
N GLU A 386 -22.52 30.88 -18.11
CA GLU A 386 -21.28 30.19 -18.46
C GLU A 386 -20.38 30.12 -17.24
N LEU A 387 -19.89 28.91 -16.92
CA LEU A 387 -18.88 28.69 -15.89
C LEU A 387 -17.50 28.73 -16.52
N SER A 388 -16.65 29.59 -15.98
CA SER A 388 -15.27 29.79 -16.41
C SER A 388 -14.35 30.06 -15.21
N GLY A 389 -13.06 30.29 -15.46
CA GLY A 389 -12.08 30.63 -14.42
C GLY A 389 -11.30 29.43 -13.89
N LYS A 390 -10.71 29.55 -12.70
CA LYS A 390 -10.00 28.45 -12.02
C LYS A 390 -10.86 27.88 -10.90
N ALA A 391 -10.65 26.62 -10.53
CA ALA A 391 -11.36 25.99 -9.40
C ALA A 391 -11.24 26.77 -8.08
N SER A 392 -10.12 27.47 -7.85
CA SER A 392 -9.90 28.35 -6.70
C SER A 392 -10.55 29.74 -6.80
N ALA A 393 -11.08 30.09 -7.98
CA ALA A 393 -11.71 31.37 -8.27
C ALA A 393 -12.67 31.22 -9.47
N PRO A 394 -13.80 30.51 -9.29
CA PRO A 394 -14.77 30.31 -10.36
C PRO A 394 -15.43 31.65 -10.72
N SER A 395 -15.79 31.81 -11.99
CA SER A 395 -16.55 32.96 -12.48
C SER A 395 -17.76 32.51 -13.27
N LEU A 396 -18.90 33.12 -12.99
CA LEU A 396 -20.13 32.95 -13.76
C LEU A 396 -20.28 34.12 -14.73
N ILE A 397 -20.70 33.86 -15.96
CA ILE A 397 -20.95 34.90 -16.96
C ILE A 397 -22.39 34.79 -17.40
N ALA A 398 -23.19 35.83 -17.12
CA ALA A 398 -24.57 35.93 -17.60
C ALA A 398 -24.55 36.25 -19.10
N ARG A 399 -25.18 35.41 -19.90
CA ARG A 399 -25.33 35.58 -21.35
C ARG A 399 -26.63 36.27 -21.70
#